data_AF-A0A350P7B6-F1
#
_entry.id   AF-A0A350P7B6-F1
#
_cell.length_a   1.000
_cell.length_b   1.000
_cell.length_c   1.000
_cell.angle_alpha   90.00
_cell.angle_beta   90.00
_cell.angle_gamma   90.00
#
_symmetry.space_group_name_H-M   'P 1'
#
loop_
_entity.id
_entity.type
_entity.pdbx_description
1 polymer ?
#
loop_
_entity_poly.entity_id
_entity_poly.type
_entity_poly.pdbx_seq_one_letter_code
_entity_poly.pdbx_strand_id
1 'polypeptide(L)'
;MRSTLSLSQYVKKRNGVPLGASHSMRNMLSRSFGAKSFPIFWQYWNPIWSYYLSRNVMRPLASFLPISLSILITFLVSGALHDLAVSVVKWNIIVFFTPWFGLMGLMVITSQKAGASYGHLAWFIRASINATFIIVSLGVTYFVESYYT
;
A
#
# COMPACT_ATOMS: atom_id res chain seq x y z
N MET A 1 14.74 -7.38 -23.39
CA MET A 1 13.52 -7.97 -22.79
C MET A 1 13.58 -7.82 -21.27
N ARG A 2 12.74 -6.98 -20.63
CA ARG A 2 12.67 -6.93 -19.16
C ARG A 2 11.96 -8.19 -18.69
N SER A 3 12.72 -9.10 -18.06
CA SER A 3 12.16 -10.31 -17.42
C SER A 3 11.02 -9.89 -16.48
N THR A 4 9.82 -10.36 -16.77
CA THR A 4 8.68 -10.17 -15.88
C THR A 4 8.83 -11.21 -14.78
N LEU A 5 9.27 -10.78 -13.59
CA LEU A 5 9.31 -11.64 -12.41
C LEU A 5 7.97 -12.38 -12.28
N SER A 6 8.01 -13.69 -12.07
CA SER A 6 6.81 -14.44 -11.70
C SER A 6 6.28 -13.96 -10.36
N LEU A 7 5.00 -14.23 -10.06
CA LEU A 7 4.43 -13.93 -8.74
C LEU A 7 5.25 -14.56 -7.61
N SER A 8 5.66 -15.82 -7.77
CA SER A 8 6.46 -16.55 -6.78
C SER A 8 7.83 -15.90 -6.55
N GLN A 9 8.51 -15.48 -7.61
CA GLN A 9 9.79 -14.77 -7.53
C GLN A 9 9.61 -13.39 -6.87
N TYR A 10 8.54 -12.67 -7.22
CA TYR A 10 8.22 -11.37 -6.64
C TYR A 10 7.97 -11.47 -5.13
N VAL A 11 7.13 -12.42 -4.70
CA VAL A 11 6.81 -12.64 -3.29
C VAL A 11 8.04 -13.07 -2.50
N LYS A 12 8.84 -14.00 -3.04
CA LYS A 12 10.11 -14.41 -2.41
C LYS A 12 11.07 -13.24 -2.24
N LYS A 13 11.15 -12.34 -3.23
CA LYS A 13 11.97 -11.11 -3.15
C LYS A 13 11.49 -10.15 -2.05
N ARG A 14 10.18 -10.00 -1.84
CA ARG A 14 9.62 -9.07 -0.84
C ARG A 14 9.63 -9.65 0.58
N ASN A 15 9.14 -10.87 0.76
CA ASN A 15 8.96 -11.49 2.08
C ASN A 15 10.17 -12.34 2.52
N GLY A 16 11.10 -12.64 1.63
CA GLY A 16 12.25 -13.51 1.90
C GLY A 16 11.93 -15.00 1.94
N VAL A 17 10.65 -15.38 1.84
CA VAL A 17 10.17 -16.77 1.85
C VAL A 17 9.27 -17.06 0.64
N PRO A 18 9.16 -18.33 0.20
CA PRO A 18 8.28 -18.71 -0.91
C PRO A 18 6.81 -18.33 -0.67
N LEU A 19 6.06 -18.20 -1.76
CA LEU A 19 4.61 -18.06 -1.72
C LEU A 19 3.98 -19.25 -0.98
N GLY A 20 3.07 -18.99 -0.05
CA GLY A 20 2.41 -20.04 0.76
C GLY A 20 3.21 -20.54 1.97
N ALA A 21 4.43 -20.02 2.21
CA ALA A 21 5.20 -20.41 3.39
C ALA A 21 4.56 -19.90 4.70
N SER A 22 4.64 -20.70 5.76
CA SER A 22 4.06 -20.40 7.09
C SER A 22 4.52 -19.07 7.70
N HIS A 23 5.73 -18.63 7.40
CA HIS A 23 6.31 -17.38 7.92
C HIS A 23 6.01 -16.16 7.05
N SER A 24 5.23 -16.30 5.97
CA SER A 24 4.99 -15.22 5.00
C SER A 24 4.32 -14.00 5.65
N MET A 25 3.28 -14.20 6.46
CA MET A 25 2.57 -13.11 7.14
C MET A 25 3.46 -12.40 8.15
N ARG A 26 4.17 -13.15 9.01
CA ARG A 26 5.11 -12.58 9.99
C ARG A 26 6.17 -11.71 9.31
N ASN A 27 6.78 -12.22 8.24
CA ASN A 27 7.81 -11.51 7.51
C ASN A 27 7.26 -10.27 6.80
N MET A 28 6.07 -10.37 6.21
CA MET A 28 5.38 -9.24 5.60
C MET A 28 5.16 -8.12 6.62
N LEU A 29 4.53 -8.42 7.76
CA LEU A 29 4.26 -7.43 8.81
C LEU A 29 5.55 -6.83 9.36
N SER A 30 6.53 -7.66 9.71
CA SER A 30 7.82 -7.19 10.25
C SER A 30 8.56 -6.27 9.28
N ARG A 31 8.51 -6.57 7.97
CA ARG A 31 9.18 -5.76 6.93
C ARG A 31 8.40 -4.50 6.57
N SER A 32 7.07 -4.58 6.52
CA SER A 32 6.21 -3.42 6.28
C SER A 32 6.39 -2.39 7.39
N PHE A 33 6.11 -2.74 8.64
CA PHE A 33 6.27 -1.81 9.76
C PHE A 33 7.73 -1.42 9.98
N GLY A 34 8.66 -2.35 9.76
CA GLY A 34 10.10 -2.07 9.82
C GLY A 34 10.67 -1.29 8.63
N ALA A 35 9.85 -0.86 7.66
CA ALA A 35 10.31 -0.17 6.46
C ALA A 35 11.01 1.14 6.79
N LYS A 36 11.98 1.53 5.95
CA LYS A 36 12.77 2.76 6.15
C LYS A 36 12.06 4.05 5.70
N SER A 37 10.92 3.93 5.03
CA SER A 37 10.07 5.03 4.58
C SER A 37 8.67 4.52 4.26
N PHE A 38 7.69 5.42 4.27
CA PHE A 38 6.29 5.06 4.00
C PHE A 38 6.07 4.54 2.56
N PRO A 39 6.74 5.05 1.50
CA PRO A 39 6.68 4.43 0.18
C PRO A 39 7.19 2.98 0.17
N ILE A 40 8.16 2.64 1.02
CA ILE A 40 8.72 1.28 1.09
C ILE A 40 7.82 0.34 1.89
N PHE A 41 7.06 0.83 2.87
CA PHE A 41 6.04 0.07 3.58
C PHE A 41 5.12 -0.67 2.60
N TRP A 42 4.61 0.05 1.59
CA TRP A 42 3.69 -0.48 0.58
C TRP A 42 4.34 -1.47 -0.40
N GLN A 43 5.67 -1.51 -0.48
CA GLN A 43 6.35 -2.52 -1.27
C GLN A 43 6.38 -3.89 -0.57
N TYR A 44 6.29 -3.89 0.76
CA TYR A 44 6.21 -5.11 1.57
C TYR A 44 4.79 -5.47 1.91
N TRP A 45 3.89 -4.49 2.06
CA TRP A 45 2.51 -4.74 2.41
C TRP A 45 1.79 -5.49 1.28
N ASN A 46 1.27 -6.67 1.61
CA ASN A 46 0.57 -7.58 0.71
C ASN A 46 1.24 -7.69 -0.68
N PRO A 47 2.36 -8.43 -0.81
CA PRO A 47 3.14 -8.46 -2.04
C PRO A 47 2.39 -9.12 -3.21
N ILE A 48 1.39 -9.98 -2.95
CA ILE A 48 0.55 -10.56 -4.00
C ILE A 48 -0.32 -9.47 -4.60
N TRP A 49 -1.00 -8.70 -3.76
CA TRP A 49 -1.82 -7.56 -4.20
C TRP A 49 -0.99 -6.51 -4.95
N SER A 50 0.15 -6.14 -4.36
CA SER A 50 1.10 -5.18 -4.96
C SER A 50 1.67 -5.68 -6.31
N TYR A 51 1.80 -6.99 -6.52
CA TYR A 51 2.21 -7.55 -7.81
C TYR A 51 1.19 -7.26 -8.91
N TYR A 52 -0.10 -7.56 -8.65
CA TYR A 52 -1.16 -7.36 -9.64
C TYR A 52 -1.44 -5.89 -9.90
N LEU A 53 -1.49 -5.06 -8.86
CA LEU A 53 -1.60 -3.61 -9.02
C LEU A 53 -0.44 -3.03 -9.82
N SER A 54 0.80 -3.48 -9.53
CA SER A 54 1.96 -3.02 -10.29
C SER A 54 1.85 -3.40 -11.77
N ARG A 55 1.46 -4.64 -12.06
CA ARG A 55 1.39 -5.18 -13.42
C ARG A 55 0.25 -4.57 -14.25
N ASN A 56 -0.94 -4.44 -13.66
CA ASN A 56 -2.17 -4.14 -14.39
C ASN A 56 -2.60 -2.67 -14.28
N VAL A 57 -2.10 -1.93 -13.29
CA VAL A 57 -2.51 -0.53 -13.05
C VAL A 57 -1.31 0.40 -13.12
N MET A 58 -0.37 0.29 -12.18
CA MET A 58 0.74 1.24 -12.05
C MET A 58 1.63 1.31 -13.29
N ARG A 59 2.06 0.16 -13.84
CA ARG A 59 2.97 0.13 -15.00
C ARG A 59 2.31 0.66 -16.28
N PRO A 60 1.08 0.24 -16.63
CA PRO A 60 0.35 0.85 -17.74
C PRO A 60 0.19 2.36 -17.57
N LEU A 61 -0.22 2.84 -16.39
CA LEU A 61 -0.39 4.27 -16.15
C LEU A 61 0.93 5.03 -16.26
N ALA A 62 2.01 4.48 -15.70
CA ALA A 62 3.33 5.12 -15.71
C ALA A 62 3.98 5.17 -17.11
N SER A 63 3.42 4.51 -18.13
CA SER A 63 3.92 4.66 -19.50
C SER A 63 3.47 5.96 -20.18
N PHE A 64 2.46 6.65 -19.64
CA PHE A 64 1.94 7.90 -20.21
C PHE A 64 1.62 8.99 -19.17
N LEU A 65 1.55 8.67 -17.87
CA LEU A 65 1.35 9.64 -16.79
C LEU A 65 2.63 9.87 -15.97
N PRO A 66 2.75 11.03 -15.31
CA PRO A 66 3.76 11.23 -14.27
C PRO A 66 3.64 10.17 -13.18
N ILE A 67 4.79 9.78 -12.61
CA ILE A 67 4.86 8.72 -11.59
C ILE A 67 3.96 9.02 -10.39
N SER A 68 3.91 10.28 -9.93
CA SER A 68 3.06 10.67 -8.80
C SER A 68 1.57 10.43 -9.07
N LEU A 69 1.10 10.75 -10.28
CA LEU A 69 -0.29 10.53 -10.65
C LEU A 69 -0.60 9.03 -10.78
N SER A 70 0.34 8.27 -11.34
CA SER A 70 0.24 6.81 -11.42
C SER A 70 0.14 6.16 -10.04
N ILE A 71 0.91 6.64 -9.05
CA ILE A 71 0.82 6.20 -7.65
C ILE A 71 -0.58 6.49 -7.11
N LEU A 72 -1.05 7.73 -7.21
CA LEU A 72 -2.35 8.13 -6.67
C LEU A 72 -3.49 7.28 -7.24
N ILE A 73 -3.54 7.14 -8.57
CA ILE A 73 -4.58 6.34 -9.23
C ILE A 73 -4.48 4.87 -8.82
N THR A 74 -3.27 4.32 -8.68
CA THR A 74 -3.10 2.93 -8.21
C THR A 74 -3.66 2.73 -6.81
N PHE A 75 -3.48 3.70 -5.91
CA PHE A 75 -4.09 3.67 -4.58
C PHE A 75 -5.61 3.77 -4.64
N LEU A 76 -6.16 4.70 -5.44
CA LEU A 76 -7.61 4.84 -5.61
C LEU A 76 -8.24 3.57 -6.17
N VAL A 77 -7.64 2.95 -7.20
CA VAL A 77 -8.10 1.66 -7.74
C VAL A 77 -8.03 0.56 -6.70
N SER A 78 -6.97 0.52 -5.90
CA SER A 78 -6.87 -0.42 -4.78
C SER A 78 -8.01 -0.23 -3.79
N GLY A 79 -8.30 1.01 -3.37
CA GLY A 79 -9.38 1.32 -2.46
C GLY A 79 -10.76 0.95 -3.03
N ALA A 80 -11.02 1.27 -4.30
CA ALA A 80 -12.26 0.95 -4.99
C ALA A 80 -12.52 -0.57 -5.06
N LEU A 81 -11.47 -1.37 -5.25
CA LEU A 81 -11.59 -2.83 -5.21
C LEU A 81 -11.91 -3.36 -3.81
N HIS A 82 -11.43 -2.70 -2.74
CA HIS A 82 -11.80 -3.06 -1.37
C HIS A 82 -13.24 -2.65 -1.07
N ASP A 83 -13.64 -1.44 -1.45
CA ASP A 83 -15.02 -0.95 -1.36
C ASP A 83 -15.99 -1.91 -2.05
N LEU A 84 -15.68 -2.34 -3.27
CA LEU A 84 -16.48 -3.33 -4.00
C LEU A 84 -16.56 -4.66 -3.25
N ALA A 85 -15.43 -5.20 -2.79
CA ALA A 85 -15.40 -6.47 -2.08
C ALA A 85 -16.24 -6.44 -0.79
N VAL A 86 -16.10 -5.39 0.02
CA VAL A 86 -16.86 -5.25 1.26
C VAL A 86 -18.33 -4.96 0.96
N SER A 87 -18.63 -4.20 -0.10
CA SER A 87 -20.02 -3.91 -0.50
C SER A 87 -20.76 -5.18 -0.90
N VAL A 88 -20.12 -6.07 -1.66
CA VAL A 88 -20.68 -7.38 -2.04
C VAL A 88 -20.94 -8.25 -0.81
N VAL A 89 -19.99 -8.29 0.13
CA VAL A 89 -20.13 -9.10 1.35
C VAL A 89 -21.23 -8.57 2.27
N LYS A 90 -21.33 -7.24 2.42
CA LYS A 90 -22.31 -6.60 3.30
C LYS A 90 -23.66 -6.31 2.63
N TRP A 91 -23.78 -6.56 1.32
CA TRP A 91 -24.95 -6.18 0.51
C TRP A 91 -25.35 -4.70 0.69
N ASN A 92 -24.36 -3.82 0.84
CA ASN A 92 -24.56 -2.38 1.01
C ASN A 92 -23.43 -1.62 0.31
N ILE A 93 -23.72 -0.48 -0.31
CA ILE A 93 -22.70 0.33 -0.99
C ILE A 93 -21.80 1.00 0.05
N ILE A 94 -20.51 0.72 -0.01
CA ILE A 94 -19.49 1.25 0.89
C ILE A 94 -18.44 1.99 0.05
N VAL A 95 -18.12 3.22 0.45
CA VAL A 95 -17.14 4.09 -0.23
C VAL A 95 -16.14 4.65 0.79
N PHE A 96 -15.62 3.78 1.64
CA PHE A 96 -14.72 4.15 2.74
C PHE A 96 -13.24 3.94 2.38
N PHE A 97 -12.93 2.83 1.72
CA PHE A 97 -11.55 2.45 1.41
C PHE A 97 -10.97 3.31 0.29
N THR A 98 -11.76 3.75 -0.69
CA THR A 98 -11.30 4.64 -1.77
C THR A 98 -10.72 5.95 -1.25
N PRO A 99 -11.44 6.77 -0.46
CA PRO A 99 -10.88 8.01 0.08
C PRO A 99 -9.70 7.74 1.03
N TRP A 100 -9.76 6.68 1.84
CA TRP A 100 -8.66 6.33 2.75
C TRP A 100 -7.37 5.97 2.00
N PHE A 101 -7.46 5.11 0.98
CA PHE A 101 -6.31 4.77 0.14
C PHE A 101 -5.82 5.98 -0.66
N GLY A 102 -6.72 6.84 -1.13
CA GLY A 102 -6.36 8.11 -1.77
C GLY A 102 -5.48 8.98 -0.87
N LEU A 103 -5.87 9.15 0.40
CA LEU A 103 -5.09 9.87 1.40
C LEU A 103 -3.72 9.23 1.63
N MET A 104 -3.67 7.91 1.80
CA MET A 104 -2.39 7.19 1.94
C MET A 104 -1.50 7.33 0.69
N GLY A 105 -2.09 7.34 -0.51
CA GLY A 105 -1.39 7.60 -1.77
C GLY A 105 -0.76 8.99 -1.82
N LEU A 106 -1.47 10.02 -1.36
CA LEU A 106 -0.92 11.37 -1.21
C LEU A 106 0.25 11.40 -0.22
N MET A 107 0.11 10.75 0.94
CA MET A 107 1.20 10.63 1.93
C MET A 107 2.44 9.92 1.36
N VAL A 108 2.25 8.90 0.52
CA VAL A 108 3.35 8.23 -0.19
C VAL A 108 4.05 9.21 -1.13
N ILE A 109 3.29 9.97 -1.92
CA ILE A 109 3.85 10.92 -2.89
C ILE A 109 4.61 12.04 -2.16
N THR A 110 4.05 12.60 -1.09
CA THR A 110 4.71 13.65 -0.31
C THR A 110 5.97 13.13 0.37
N SER A 111 5.91 11.95 0.99
CA SER A 111 7.08 11.29 1.60
C SER A 111 8.18 11.00 0.57
N GLN A 112 7.81 10.56 -0.64
CA GLN A 112 8.75 10.31 -1.73
C GLN A 112 9.41 11.61 -2.21
N LYS A 113 8.63 12.68 -2.43
CA LYS A 113 9.14 13.99 -2.88
C LYS A 113 10.03 14.66 -1.84
N ALA A 114 9.71 14.49 -0.55
CA ALA A 114 10.52 15.01 0.55
C ALA A 114 11.81 14.20 0.80
N GLY A 115 12.00 13.06 0.11
CA GLY A 115 13.15 12.17 0.36
C GLY A 115 13.16 11.59 1.77
N ALA A 116 12.00 11.52 2.44
CA ALA A 116 11.91 11.15 3.85
C ALA A 116 12.38 9.70 4.06
N SER A 117 13.42 9.54 4.88
CA SER A 117 13.98 8.24 5.26
C SER A 117 14.33 8.25 6.74
N TYR A 118 13.81 7.28 7.46
CA TYR A 118 14.07 7.04 8.87
C TYR A 118 14.73 5.66 9.07
N GLY A 119 15.49 5.21 8.06
CA GLY A 119 16.17 3.91 8.07
C GLY A 119 17.26 3.77 9.13
N HIS A 120 17.83 4.87 9.59
CA HIS A 120 18.85 4.91 10.65
C HIS A 120 18.27 4.62 12.04
N LEU A 121 16.95 4.74 12.22
CA LEU A 121 16.28 4.52 13.49
C LEU A 121 16.08 3.02 13.76
N ALA A 122 15.96 2.66 15.04
CA ALA A 122 15.68 1.30 15.49
C ALA A 122 14.32 0.80 14.94
N TRP A 123 14.19 -0.51 14.76
CA TRP A 123 13.01 -1.13 14.13
C TRP A 123 11.69 -0.71 14.77
N PHE A 124 11.63 -0.64 16.11
CA PHE A 124 10.41 -0.25 16.83
C PHE A 124 9.98 1.19 16.53
N ILE A 125 10.94 2.12 16.40
CA ILE A 125 10.65 3.52 16.05
C ILE A 125 10.11 3.58 14.62
N ARG A 126 10.71 2.84 13.69
CA ARG A 126 10.22 2.75 12.30
C ARG A 126 8.81 2.17 12.24
N ALA A 127 8.54 1.14 13.04
CA ALA A 127 7.22 0.53 13.17
C ALA A 127 6.19 1.53 13.68
N SER A 128 6.52 2.29 14.73
CA SER A 128 5.65 3.33 15.26
C SER A 128 5.38 4.43 14.23
N ILE A 129 6.40 4.92 13.51
CA ILE A 129 6.22 5.93 12.46
C ILE A 129 5.26 5.42 11.38
N ASN A 130 5.50 4.22 10.84
CA ASN A 130 4.64 3.63 9.82
C ASN A 130 3.21 3.40 10.33
N ALA A 131 3.05 2.92 11.57
CA ALA A 131 1.75 2.75 12.19
C ALA A 131 1.00 4.08 12.34
N THR A 132 1.70 5.16 12.73
CA THR A 132 1.12 6.51 12.81
C THR A 132 0.58 6.98 11.46
N PHE A 133 1.29 6.76 10.35
CA PHE A 133 0.75 7.09 9.01
C PHE A 133 -0.60 6.39 8.75
N ILE A 134 -0.72 5.11 9.10
CA ILE A 134 -1.94 4.33 8.92
C ILE A 134 -3.05 4.81 9.87
N ILE A 135 -2.76 4.98 11.16
CA ILE A 135 -3.74 5.37 12.18
C ILE A 135 -4.25 6.79 11.92
N VAL A 136 -3.36 7.75 11.62
CA VAL A 136 -3.75 9.13 11.34
C VAL A 136 -4.58 9.21 10.08
N SER A 137 -4.18 8.53 9.00
CA SER A 137 -4.99 8.51 7.77
C SER A 137 -6.37 7.89 7.98
N LEU A 138 -6.44 6.80 8.76
CA LEU A 138 -7.70 6.16 9.11
C LEU A 138 -8.60 7.08 9.94
N GLY A 139 -8.04 7.73 10.97
CA GLY A 139 -8.77 8.68 11.80
C GLY A 139 -9.29 9.89 11.03
N VAL A 140 -8.50 10.41 10.08
CA VAL A 140 -8.95 11.47 9.16
C VAL A 140 -10.09 10.96 8.28
N THR A 141 -10.03 9.74 7.76
CA THR A 141 -11.12 9.21 6.94
C THR A 141 -12.41 9.00 7.73
N TYR A 142 -12.35 8.49 8.96
CA TYR A 142 -13.53 8.41 9.84
C TYR A 142 -14.10 9.78 10.19
N PHE A 143 -13.22 10.74 10.48
CA PHE A 143 -13.64 12.11 10.74
C PHE A 143 -14.39 12.70 9.53
N VAL A 144 -13.87 12.51 8.32
CA VAL A 144 -14.56 12.94 7.10
C VAL A 144 -15.88 12.19 6.89
N GLU A 145 -15.91 10.87 7.09
CA GLU A 145 -17.12 10.04 6.96
C GLU A 145 -18.24 10.52 7.90
N SER A 146 -17.90 10.96 9.11
CA SER A 146 -18.88 11.48 10.09
C SER A 146 -19.63 12.74 9.66
N TYR A 147 -19.18 13.44 8.62
CA TYR A 147 -19.91 14.58 8.05
C TYR A 147 -20.97 14.17 7.02
N TYR A 148 -20.94 12.92 6.55
CA TYR A 148 -21.80 12.42 5.48
C TYR A 148 -22.67 11.21 5.90
N THR A 149 -22.56 10.77 7.15
CA THR A 149 -23.36 9.69 7.77
C THR A 149 -24.14 10.26 8.95
#